data_AF-T0BZL6-F1
#
_entry.id   AF-T0BZL6-F1
#
_cell.length_a   1.000
_cell.length_b   1.000
_cell.length_c   1.000
_cell.angle_alpha   90.00
_cell.angle_beta   90.00
_cell.angle_gamma   90.00
#
_symmetry.space_group_name_H-M   'P 1'
#
loop_
_entity.id
_entity.type
_entity.pdbx_description
1 polymer ?
#
loop_
_entity_poly.entity_id
_entity_poly.type
_entity_poly.pdbx_seq_one_letter_code
_entity_poly.pdbx_strand_id
1 'polypeptide(L)'
;MTIFADKPIPMEQFLNNFLLGASILLLLSIVLSKSSSRFGLPVLVLFLFIGMMAGSDGIGGINFSNYELTHSLSLVALCLIIFNGGFETPFNKVKKDFGRGVVLSSIGVMLTTFLVGGFTHLVTDLGLLESLLIGAILSATDAAAVFSAFKDPTAQVGDVKNILRFESGSNDPMAYFLVSVIIGFIEQGMGDVKTTAIMFISNPIIGLIGGWVTAHSFILINNVVKLDFNGLYPPLTMAMLFLGYSLTTKLGGNGFLAVYVFGMMIGNRKILHKNLLSLFFDGVTWLSQIGLFIMLGLLVFPNRLLTVAPAGLFIACFLTFAARPITVFLCLVKSRFNLNEKLFISWAGLKGATPIVFASFAATHIGEKAHVLFDIVFFVVIISALMQGSTLKFIARKLGLIVEQEDEVNFPVDMELLEQTKHGIVQLELKQSDYAVENRVVDLGLPVGAIVLFIKRHGAFIIPDGATVFEKGDKILLVTKLKEDLEAAQECFEKKKIEELDEEDDDTQELHAA
;
A
#
# COMPACT_ATOMS: atom_id res chain seq x y z
N MET A 1 5.50 55.01 -16.90
CA MET A 1 5.62 55.59 -15.55
C MET A 1 5.89 54.44 -14.60
N THR A 2 7.16 54.30 -14.25
CA THR A 2 7.81 53.26 -13.47
C THR A 2 7.39 53.29 -11.99
N ILE A 3 6.53 52.37 -11.56
CA ILE A 3 6.35 52.05 -10.13
C ILE A 3 6.02 50.55 -9.98
N PHE A 4 6.97 49.68 -10.31
CA PHE A 4 7.12 48.35 -9.72
C PHE A 4 8.57 47.94 -9.99
N ALA A 5 9.48 48.66 -9.33
CA ALA A 5 10.85 48.22 -9.22
C ALA A 5 10.87 47.02 -8.28
N ASP A 6 11.38 45.90 -8.78
CA ASP A 6 11.77 44.70 -8.06
C ASP A 6 12.38 45.03 -6.70
N LYS A 7 11.60 44.88 -5.63
CA LYS A 7 12.17 44.47 -4.35
C LYS A 7 11.97 42.96 -4.28
N PRO A 8 13.04 42.16 -4.12
CA PRO A 8 12.86 40.75 -3.85
C PRO A 8 11.96 40.63 -2.63
N ILE A 9 10.86 39.88 -2.77
CA ILE A 9 9.97 39.56 -1.66
C ILE A 9 10.87 39.06 -0.52
N PRO A 10 10.79 39.63 0.69
CA PRO A 10 11.56 39.13 1.83
C PRO A 10 11.34 37.62 1.93
N MET A 11 12.41 36.83 2.08
CA MET A 11 12.33 35.36 2.10
C MET A 11 11.26 34.86 3.10
N GLU A 12 11.10 35.59 4.21
CA GLU A 12 10.06 35.36 5.21
C GLU A 12 8.63 35.51 4.66
N GLN A 13 8.36 36.54 3.86
CA GLN A 13 7.04 36.77 3.26
C GLN A 13 6.72 35.72 2.18
N PHE A 14 7.72 35.31 1.39
CA PHE A 14 7.57 34.18 0.47
C PHE A 14 7.24 32.88 1.22
N LEU A 15 7.99 32.59 2.30
CA LEU A 15 7.76 31.42 3.14
C LEU A 15 6.36 31.46 3.79
N ASN A 16 5.93 32.60 4.33
CA ASN A 16 4.61 32.75 4.93
C ASN A 16 3.48 32.52 3.91
N ASN A 17 3.62 33.05 2.69
CA ASN A 17 2.64 32.81 1.62
C ASN A 17 2.62 31.34 1.18
N PHE A 18 3.79 30.70 1.11
CA PHE A 18 3.90 29.27 0.80
C PHE A 18 3.25 28.41 1.88
N LEU A 19 3.53 28.68 3.16
CA LEU A 19 2.92 27.98 4.30
C LEU A 19 1.40 28.17 4.32
N LEU A 20 0.92 29.38 4.07
CA LEU A 20 -0.51 29.68 3.98
C LEU A 20 -1.16 28.91 2.83
N GLY A 21 -0.59 28.97 1.62
CA GLY A 21 -1.10 28.24 0.46
C GLY A 21 -1.11 26.72 0.68
N ALA A 22 0.00 26.16 1.14
CA ALA A 22 0.14 24.73 1.42
C ALA A 22 -0.85 24.26 2.50
N SER A 23 -1.00 25.01 3.59
CA SER A 23 -1.95 24.65 4.67
C SER A 23 -3.41 24.72 4.21
N ILE A 24 -3.80 25.72 3.42
CA ILE A 24 -5.15 25.81 2.84
C ILE A 24 -5.41 24.61 1.91
N LEU A 25 -4.47 24.29 1.02
CA LEU A 25 -4.61 23.17 0.09
C LEU A 25 -4.68 21.82 0.81
N LEU A 26 -3.88 21.64 1.86
CA LEU A 26 -3.92 20.44 2.71
C LEU A 26 -5.25 20.32 3.46
N LEU A 27 -5.73 21.40 4.09
CA LEU A 27 -7.02 21.41 4.79
C LEU A 27 -8.19 21.12 3.84
N LEU A 28 -8.20 21.75 2.67
CA LEU A 28 -9.22 21.53 1.64
C LEU A 28 -9.21 20.07 1.17
N SER A 29 -8.02 19.50 0.97
CA SER A 29 -7.84 18.09 0.60
C SER A 29 -8.41 17.15 1.66
N ILE A 30 -8.11 17.38 2.95
CA ILE A 30 -8.61 16.56 4.05
C ILE A 30 -10.15 16.64 4.13
N VAL A 31 -10.73 17.85 4.06
CA VAL A 31 -12.19 18.04 4.12
C VAL A 31 -12.89 17.37 2.94
N LEU A 32 -12.36 17.52 1.72
CA LEU A 32 -12.94 16.93 0.50
C LEU A 32 -12.77 15.41 0.44
N SER A 33 -11.73 14.86 1.06
CA SER A 33 -11.51 13.40 1.11
C SER A 33 -12.69 12.64 1.73
N LYS A 34 -13.39 13.24 2.71
CA LYS A 34 -14.60 12.68 3.32
C LYS A 34 -15.76 12.58 2.33
N SER A 35 -15.83 13.50 1.36
CA SER A 35 -16.86 13.51 0.32
C SER A 35 -16.56 12.52 -0.82
N SER A 36 -15.32 12.06 -0.96
CA SER A 36 -14.91 11.10 -2.00
C SER A 36 -15.73 9.81 -1.96
N SER A 37 -16.05 9.32 -0.77
CA SER A 37 -16.84 8.09 -0.58
C SER A 37 -18.26 8.22 -1.13
N ARG A 38 -18.82 9.43 -1.21
CA ARG A 38 -20.14 9.69 -1.79
C ARG A 38 -20.13 9.70 -3.32
N PHE A 39 -19.07 10.19 -3.93
CA PHE A 39 -18.96 10.29 -5.40
C PHE A 39 -18.40 9.03 -6.06
N GLY A 40 -17.92 8.06 -5.29
CA GLY A 40 -17.32 6.83 -5.81
C GLY A 40 -15.99 7.06 -6.55
N LEU A 41 -15.42 8.26 -6.48
CA LEU A 41 -14.13 8.59 -7.07
C LEU A 41 -12.98 8.21 -6.11
N PRO A 42 -11.82 7.76 -6.63
CA PRO A 42 -10.63 7.61 -5.81
C PRO A 42 -10.19 8.96 -5.23
N VAL A 43 -9.90 9.00 -3.93
CA VAL A 43 -9.56 10.23 -3.19
C VAL A 43 -8.39 10.99 -3.84
N LEU A 44 -7.41 10.25 -4.37
CA LEU A 44 -6.22 10.81 -5.01
C LEU A 44 -6.55 11.67 -6.24
N VAL A 45 -7.62 11.32 -6.97
CA VAL A 45 -8.08 12.10 -8.13
C VAL A 45 -8.61 13.47 -7.68
N LEU A 46 -9.24 13.56 -6.51
CA LEU A 46 -9.69 14.84 -5.96
C LEU A 46 -8.50 15.77 -5.68
N PHE A 47 -7.41 15.24 -5.13
CA PHE A 47 -6.19 16.03 -4.89
C PHE A 47 -5.58 16.56 -6.18
N LEU A 48 -5.61 15.75 -7.25
CA LEU A 48 -5.20 16.18 -8.58
C LEU A 48 -6.06 17.35 -9.09
N PHE A 49 -7.39 17.25 -8.98
CA PHE A 49 -8.31 18.32 -9.36
C PHE A 49 -8.11 19.59 -8.55
N ILE A 50 -7.87 19.47 -7.24
CA ILE A 50 -7.54 20.62 -6.37
C ILE A 50 -6.26 21.30 -6.86
N GLY A 51 -5.22 20.51 -7.19
CA GLY A 51 -4.00 21.02 -7.80
C GLY A 51 -4.24 21.74 -9.12
N MET A 52 -5.02 21.16 -10.03
CA MET A 52 -5.36 21.79 -11.32
C MET A 52 -6.15 23.09 -11.16
N MET A 53 -7.09 23.14 -10.20
CA MET A 53 -7.84 24.35 -9.88
C MET A 53 -6.98 25.42 -9.21
N ALA A 54 -5.94 25.03 -8.48
CA ALA A 54 -4.97 25.96 -7.93
C ALA A 54 -3.94 26.44 -8.97
N GLY A 55 -3.72 25.65 -10.03
CA GLY A 55 -2.71 25.88 -11.07
C GLY A 55 -2.99 27.06 -12.00
N SER A 56 -2.18 27.17 -13.04
CA SER A 56 -2.09 28.33 -13.94
C SER A 56 -3.39 28.65 -14.68
N ASP A 57 -4.05 27.66 -15.27
CA ASP A 57 -5.36 27.82 -15.92
C ASP A 57 -6.54 27.70 -14.93
N GLY A 58 -6.24 27.47 -13.64
CA GLY A 58 -7.23 27.31 -12.57
C GLY A 58 -7.62 28.64 -11.92
N ILE A 59 -8.55 28.56 -10.97
CA ILE A 59 -9.03 29.69 -10.16
C ILE A 59 -7.89 30.28 -9.30
N GLY A 60 -6.91 29.45 -8.91
CA GLY A 60 -5.77 29.87 -8.09
C GLY A 60 -4.67 30.62 -8.85
N GLY A 61 -4.56 30.44 -10.17
CA GLY A 61 -3.61 31.16 -11.02
C GLY A 61 -2.13 30.91 -10.67
N ILE A 62 -1.80 29.84 -9.95
CA ILE A 62 -0.41 29.54 -9.55
C ILE A 62 0.34 29.02 -10.78
N ASN A 63 1.22 29.85 -11.33
CA ASN A 63 2.07 29.44 -12.45
C ASN A 63 3.19 28.51 -11.94
N PHE A 64 3.05 27.21 -12.21
CA PHE A 64 4.03 26.20 -11.83
C PHE A 64 4.39 25.34 -13.04
N SER A 65 5.63 25.47 -13.52
CA SER A 65 6.12 24.75 -14.70
C SER A 65 7.51 24.14 -14.49
N ASN A 66 7.88 23.86 -13.24
CA ASN A 66 9.21 23.35 -12.90
C ASN A 66 9.20 21.82 -12.80
N TYR A 67 9.49 21.15 -13.91
CA TYR A 67 9.56 19.69 -14.00
C TYR A 67 10.71 19.09 -13.15
N GLU A 68 11.83 19.79 -13.00
CA GLU A 68 12.99 19.32 -12.22
C GLU A 68 12.70 19.31 -10.71
N LEU A 69 12.11 20.39 -10.19
CA LEU A 69 11.64 20.46 -8.81
C LEU A 69 10.55 19.42 -8.55
N THR A 70 9.60 19.30 -9.49
CA THR A 70 8.54 18.28 -9.41
C THR A 70 9.15 16.89 -9.32
N HIS A 71 10.07 16.56 -10.22
CA HIS A 71 10.74 15.26 -10.24
C HIS A 71 11.48 15.00 -8.92
N SER A 72 12.28 15.96 -8.46
CA SER A 72 13.08 15.83 -7.23
C SER A 72 12.23 15.58 -5.99
N LEU A 73 11.14 16.35 -5.81
CA LEU A 73 10.20 16.14 -4.71
C LEU A 73 9.43 14.82 -4.86
N SER A 74 9.10 14.46 -6.09
CA SER A 74 8.40 13.21 -6.39
C SER A 74 9.25 11.97 -6.11
N LEU A 75 10.58 12.02 -6.34
CA LEU A 75 11.48 10.92 -5.98
C LEU A 75 11.41 10.61 -4.48
N VAL A 76 11.44 11.65 -3.64
CA VAL A 76 11.36 11.49 -2.18
C VAL A 76 9.99 10.92 -1.79
N ALA A 77 8.90 11.46 -2.34
CA ALA A 77 7.56 10.97 -2.10
C ALA A 77 7.37 9.51 -2.56
N LEU A 78 7.86 9.15 -3.75
CA LEU A 78 7.77 7.79 -4.28
C LEU A 78 8.56 6.79 -3.45
N CYS A 79 9.74 7.16 -2.94
CA CYS A 79 10.48 6.30 -2.01
C CYS A 79 9.63 5.93 -0.78
N LEU A 80 8.92 6.91 -0.20
CA LEU A 80 8.04 6.68 0.95
C LEU A 80 6.81 5.84 0.56
N ILE A 81 6.18 6.14 -0.57
CA ILE A 81 4.99 5.43 -1.07
C ILE A 81 5.32 3.97 -1.39
N ILE A 82 6.39 3.71 -2.14
CA ILE A 82 6.83 2.37 -2.54
C ILE A 82 7.29 1.57 -1.33
N PHE A 83 7.99 2.21 -0.39
CA PHE A 83 8.35 1.57 0.87
C PHE A 83 7.11 1.08 1.63
N ASN A 84 6.12 1.96 1.83
CA ASN A 84 4.88 1.58 2.53
C ASN A 84 4.10 0.51 1.76
N GLY A 85 4.06 0.59 0.43
CA GLY A 85 3.49 -0.45 -0.43
C GLY A 85 4.17 -1.82 -0.23
N GLY A 86 5.49 -1.85 -0.10
CA GLY A 86 6.24 -3.04 0.30
C GLY A 86 5.88 -3.49 1.72
N PHE A 87 5.93 -2.57 2.69
CA PHE A 87 5.67 -2.81 4.11
C PHE A 87 4.30 -3.44 4.38
N GLU A 88 3.25 -2.97 3.70
CA GLU A 88 1.89 -3.50 3.82
C GLU A 88 1.62 -4.76 2.99
N THR A 89 2.54 -5.18 2.12
CA THR A 89 2.33 -6.35 1.27
C THR A 89 2.41 -7.64 2.11
N PRO A 90 1.31 -8.42 2.25
CA PRO A 90 1.31 -9.62 3.07
C PRO A 90 1.97 -10.78 2.32
N PHE A 91 3.29 -10.89 2.42
CA PHE A 91 4.09 -11.87 1.67
C PHE A 91 3.63 -13.31 1.93
N ASN A 92 3.23 -13.64 3.17
CA ASN A 92 2.69 -14.97 3.50
C ASN A 92 1.42 -15.33 2.69
N LYS A 93 0.58 -14.34 2.37
CA LYS A 93 -0.62 -14.53 1.55
C LYS A 93 -0.30 -14.54 0.05
N VAL A 94 0.71 -13.78 -0.37
CA VAL A 94 1.16 -13.69 -1.78
C VAL A 94 2.05 -14.87 -2.18
N LYS A 95 2.74 -15.53 -1.25
CA LYS A 95 3.75 -16.56 -1.52
C LYS A 95 3.29 -17.65 -2.50
N LYS A 96 2.01 -18.05 -2.44
CA LYS A 96 1.42 -19.06 -3.33
C LYS A 96 1.43 -18.62 -4.81
N ASP A 97 1.26 -17.33 -5.08
CA ASP A 97 1.20 -16.75 -6.43
C ASP A 97 2.40 -15.86 -6.76
N PHE A 98 3.42 -15.82 -5.90
CA PHE A 98 4.55 -14.90 -6.02
C PHE A 98 5.20 -14.95 -7.40
N GLY A 99 5.45 -16.13 -7.95
CA GLY A 99 6.03 -16.27 -9.30
C GLY A 99 5.15 -15.65 -10.40
N ARG A 100 3.83 -15.73 -10.28
CA ARG A 100 2.89 -15.08 -11.22
C ARG A 100 2.88 -13.57 -11.04
N GLY A 101 2.95 -13.10 -9.78
CA GLY A 101 3.10 -11.69 -9.48
C GLY A 101 4.36 -11.11 -10.12
N VAL A 102 5.50 -11.80 -9.99
CA VAL A 102 6.78 -11.36 -10.58
C VAL A 102 6.69 -11.33 -12.10
N VAL A 103 6.09 -12.34 -12.73
CA VAL A 103 5.87 -12.34 -14.19
C VAL A 103 5.00 -11.16 -14.61
N LEU A 104 3.95 -10.85 -13.86
CA LEU A 104 3.04 -9.74 -14.17
C LEU A 104 3.74 -8.38 -13.99
N SER A 105 4.57 -8.21 -12.95
CA SER A 105 5.29 -6.97 -12.68
C SER A 105 6.56 -6.76 -13.51
N SER A 106 7.06 -7.78 -14.22
CA SER A 106 8.24 -7.70 -15.08
C SER A 106 7.90 -7.87 -16.55
N ILE A 107 7.59 -9.10 -16.98
CA ILE A 107 7.20 -9.42 -18.36
C ILE A 107 5.92 -8.67 -18.72
N GLY A 108 4.96 -8.57 -17.79
CA GLY A 108 3.73 -7.83 -18.05
C GLY A 108 3.96 -6.33 -18.27
N VAL A 109 4.89 -5.72 -17.53
CA VAL A 109 5.35 -4.35 -17.76
C VAL A 109 5.95 -4.22 -19.15
N MET A 110 6.88 -5.09 -19.54
CA MET A 110 7.47 -5.06 -20.89
C MET A 110 6.42 -5.24 -22.00
N LEU A 111 5.52 -6.21 -21.88
CA LEU A 111 4.46 -6.44 -22.86
C LEU A 111 3.55 -5.21 -22.99
N THR A 112 3.15 -4.62 -21.87
CA THR A 112 2.32 -3.40 -21.88
C THR A 112 3.06 -2.26 -22.57
N THR A 113 4.35 -2.09 -22.31
CA THR A 113 5.19 -1.09 -22.98
C THR A 113 5.21 -1.26 -24.49
N PHE A 114 5.45 -2.47 -24.99
CA PHE A 114 5.51 -2.72 -26.44
C PHE A 114 4.14 -2.57 -27.10
N LEU A 115 3.07 -3.06 -26.46
CA LEU A 115 1.71 -2.93 -26.99
C LEU A 115 1.26 -1.48 -27.04
N VAL A 116 1.33 -0.78 -25.91
CA VAL A 116 0.86 0.61 -25.79
C VAL A 116 1.77 1.55 -26.56
N GLY A 117 3.09 1.34 -26.50
CA GLY A 117 4.03 2.17 -27.24
C GLY A 117 3.95 1.95 -28.74
N GLY A 118 3.79 0.70 -29.19
CA GLY A 118 3.52 0.40 -30.60
C GLY A 118 2.22 1.04 -31.08
N PHE A 119 1.15 0.96 -30.30
CA PHE A 119 -0.12 1.62 -30.64
C PHE A 119 -0.01 3.15 -30.64
N THR A 120 0.72 3.73 -29.67
CA THR A 120 0.94 5.17 -29.58
C THR A 120 1.68 5.69 -30.82
N HIS A 121 2.67 4.94 -31.32
CA HIS A 121 3.39 5.28 -32.55
C HIS A 121 2.49 5.27 -33.80
N LEU A 122 1.44 4.44 -33.81
CA LEU A 122 0.48 4.38 -34.93
C LEU A 122 -0.55 5.52 -34.90
N VAL A 123 -0.87 6.04 -33.72
CA VAL A 123 -1.93 7.04 -33.51
C VAL A 123 -1.38 8.47 -33.37
N THR A 124 -0.08 8.61 -33.14
CA THR A 124 0.59 9.91 -32.94
C THR A 124 1.80 10.04 -33.84
N ASP A 125 2.21 11.28 -34.13
CA ASP A 125 3.43 11.57 -34.92
C ASP A 125 4.73 11.43 -34.11
N LEU A 126 4.68 10.75 -32.96
CA LEU A 126 5.84 10.52 -32.10
C LEU A 126 6.74 9.44 -32.69
N GLY A 127 8.05 9.58 -32.47
CA GLY A 127 9.01 8.55 -32.81
C GLY A 127 8.77 7.26 -32.01
N LEU A 128 9.38 6.17 -32.47
CA LEU A 128 9.20 4.86 -31.85
C LEU A 128 9.66 4.85 -30.39
N LEU A 129 10.82 5.47 -30.10
CA LEU A 129 11.38 5.50 -28.74
C LEU A 129 10.51 6.35 -27.80
N GLU A 130 10.03 7.52 -28.24
CA GLU A 130 9.13 8.35 -27.44
C GLU A 130 7.78 7.65 -27.20
N SER A 131 7.30 6.91 -28.19
CA SER A 131 6.05 6.13 -28.05
C SER A 131 6.23 4.95 -27.10
N LEU A 132 7.34 4.21 -27.20
CA LEU A 132 7.71 3.16 -26.24
C LEU A 132 7.90 3.74 -24.83
N LEU A 133 8.42 4.96 -24.72
CA LEU A 133 8.53 5.64 -23.42
C LEU A 133 7.16 5.90 -22.80
N ILE A 134 6.18 6.39 -23.58
CA ILE A 134 4.79 6.53 -23.13
C ILE A 134 4.24 5.17 -22.68
N GLY A 135 4.50 4.10 -23.43
CA GLY A 135 4.13 2.74 -23.06
C GLY A 135 4.74 2.30 -21.72
N ALA A 136 6.02 2.58 -21.49
CA ALA A 136 6.73 2.24 -20.26
C ALA A 136 6.18 3.02 -19.06
N ILE A 137 5.94 4.32 -19.24
CA ILE A 137 5.34 5.19 -18.23
C ILE A 137 3.94 4.67 -17.86
N LEU A 138 3.11 4.36 -18.87
CA LEU A 138 1.74 3.87 -18.69
C LEU A 138 1.67 2.38 -18.31
N SER A 139 2.79 1.69 -18.12
CA SER A 139 2.79 0.30 -17.65
C SER A 139 2.57 0.20 -16.14
N ALA A 140 3.03 1.18 -15.37
CA ALA A 140 2.86 1.28 -13.92
C ALA A 140 1.37 1.34 -13.53
N THR A 141 1.00 0.75 -12.39
CA THR A 141 -0.40 0.75 -11.88
C THR A 141 -0.42 1.01 -10.40
N ASP A 142 -1.51 1.58 -9.89
CA ASP A 142 -1.61 2.00 -8.50
C ASP A 142 -2.70 1.23 -7.73
N ALA A 143 -2.26 0.29 -6.89
CA ALA A 143 -3.10 -0.46 -5.99
C ALA A 143 -3.67 0.39 -4.85
N ALA A 144 -2.96 1.43 -4.38
CA ALA A 144 -3.47 2.30 -3.33
C ALA A 144 -4.72 3.03 -3.82
N ALA A 145 -4.72 3.51 -5.06
CA ALA A 145 -5.89 4.12 -5.68
C ALA A 145 -7.05 3.11 -5.84
N VAL A 146 -6.77 1.89 -6.32
CA VAL A 146 -7.74 0.78 -6.45
C VAL A 146 -8.40 0.44 -5.10
N PHE A 147 -7.60 0.27 -4.03
CA PHE A 147 -8.12 -0.14 -2.72
C PHE A 147 -8.66 1.02 -1.89
N SER A 148 -8.26 2.26 -2.16
CA SER A 148 -8.91 3.44 -1.59
C SER A 148 -10.39 3.52 -2.01
N ALA A 149 -10.73 3.01 -3.20
CA ALA A 149 -12.12 2.85 -3.59
C ALA A 149 -12.83 1.83 -2.67
N PHE A 150 -12.20 0.69 -2.37
CA PHE A 150 -12.72 -0.37 -1.47
C PHE A 150 -12.46 -0.13 0.03
N LYS A 151 -12.34 1.12 0.48
CA LYS A 151 -12.12 1.45 1.91
C LYS A 151 -13.34 1.11 2.81
N ASP A 152 -14.45 0.70 2.21
CA ASP A 152 -15.64 0.22 2.91
C ASP A 152 -15.40 -1.22 3.46
N PRO A 153 -15.49 -1.44 4.78
CA PRO A 153 -15.27 -2.76 5.38
C PRO A 153 -16.19 -3.85 4.82
N THR A 154 -17.38 -3.47 4.36
CA THR A 154 -18.45 -4.39 3.95
C THR A 154 -18.21 -5.09 2.60
N ALA A 155 -17.26 -4.61 1.80
CA ALA A 155 -17.03 -5.12 0.46
C ALA A 155 -15.54 -5.26 0.15
N GLN A 156 -14.98 -6.45 0.38
CA GLN A 156 -13.60 -6.75 0.02
C GLN A 156 -13.49 -7.76 -1.12
N VAL A 157 -12.39 -7.65 -1.87
CA VAL A 157 -12.01 -8.64 -2.87
C VAL A 157 -11.01 -9.58 -2.21
N GLY A 158 -11.26 -10.90 -2.29
CA GLY A 158 -10.49 -11.95 -1.61
C GLY A 158 -9.02 -12.06 -2.07
N ASP A 159 -8.60 -13.23 -2.53
CA ASP A 159 -7.18 -13.49 -2.87
C ASP A 159 -6.62 -12.55 -3.95
N VAL A 160 -7.48 -12.02 -4.83
CA VAL A 160 -7.09 -11.09 -5.90
C VAL A 160 -6.52 -9.77 -5.34
N LYS A 161 -6.92 -9.34 -4.15
CA LYS A 161 -6.39 -8.14 -3.50
C LYS A 161 -4.89 -8.27 -3.23
N ASN A 162 -4.44 -9.44 -2.78
CA ASN A 162 -3.05 -9.67 -2.41
C ASN A 162 -2.13 -9.64 -3.64
N ILE A 163 -2.56 -10.27 -4.76
CA ILE A 163 -1.76 -10.26 -6.00
C ILE A 163 -1.72 -8.87 -6.63
N LEU A 164 -2.81 -8.09 -6.58
CA LEU A 164 -2.84 -6.72 -7.09
C LEU A 164 -1.95 -5.78 -6.28
N ARG A 165 -1.92 -5.92 -4.94
CA ARG A 165 -0.97 -5.16 -4.09
C ARG A 165 0.47 -5.47 -4.46
N PHE A 166 0.79 -6.75 -4.61
CA PHE A 166 2.13 -7.18 -4.99
C PHE A 166 2.50 -6.70 -6.40
N GLU A 167 1.59 -6.81 -7.35
CA GLU A 167 1.80 -6.36 -8.73
C GLU A 167 2.11 -4.87 -8.77
N SER A 168 1.25 -4.03 -8.18
CA SER A 168 1.43 -2.58 -8.17
C SER A 168 2.71 -2.16 -7.44
N GLY A 169 3.00 -2.73 -6.27
CA GLY A 169 4.22 -2.40 -5.55
C GLY A 169 5.49 -2.81 -6.30
N SER A 170 5.45 -3.92 -7.04
CA SER A 170 6.59 -4.43 -7.79
C SER A 170 6.74 -3.84 -9.20
N ASN A 171 5.65 -3.39 -9.83
CA ASN A 171 5.69 -2.92 -11.20
C ASN A 171 6.22 -1.49 -11.32
N ASP A 172 6.00 -0.64 -10.31
CA ASP A 172 6.50 0.74 -10.27
C ASP A 172 8.03 0.81 -10.42
N PRO A 173 8.84 0.07 -9.64
CA PRO A 173 10.28 -0.01 -9.87
C PRO A 173 10.67 -0.52 -11.26
N MET A 174 9.94 -1.49 -11.82
CA MET A 174 10.25 -2.08 -13.12
C MET A 174 9.91 -1.13 -14.27
N ALA A 175 8.80 -0.40 -14.15
CA ALA A 175 8.40 0.65 -15.07
C ALA A 175 9.42 1.81 -15.03
N TYR A 176 9.85 2.25 -13.85
CA TYR A 176 10.90 3.26 -13.73
C TYR A 176 12.19 2.82 -14.43
N PHE A 177 12.61 1.58 -14.20
CA PHE A 177 13.79 1.03 -14.85
C PHE A 177 13.67 1.07 -16.37
N LEU A 178 12.53 0.65 -16.93
CA LEU A 178 12.32 0.65 -18.37
C LEU A 178 12.26 2.07 -18.94
N VAL A 179 11.68 3.02 -18.19
CA VAL A 179 11.71 4.47 -18.50
C VAL A 179 13.15 4.97 -18.57
N SER A 180 13.98 4.68 -17.56
CA SER A 180 15.40 5.06 -17.55
C SER A 180 16.19 4.47 -18.72
N VAL A 181 15.93 3.19 -19.07
CA VAL A 181 16.59 2.54 -20.21
C VAL A 181 16.21 3.21 -21.54
N ILE A 182 14.92 3.49 -21.75
CA ILE A 182 14.46 4.14 -22.99
C ILE A 182 14.99 5.57 -23.10
N ILE A 183 15.03 6.33 -22.00
CA ILE A 183 15.66 7.66 -21.96
C ILE A 183 17.15 7.55 -22.33
N GLY A 184 17.87 6.59 -21.76
CA GLY A 184 19.28 6.35 -22.11
C GLY A 184 19.47 6.09 -23.62
N PHE A 185 18.57 5.34 -24.24
CA PHE A 185 18.58 5.14 -25.70
C PHE A 185 18.24 6.41 -26.50
N ILE A 186 17.37 7.29 -25.98
CA ILE A 186 17.05 8.57 -26.63
C ILE A 186 18.27 9.50 -26.60
N GLU A 187 19.00 9.55 -25.48
CA GLU A 187 20.13 10.48 -25.31
C GLU A 187 21.42 10.00 -25.97
N GLN A 188 21.75 8.71 -25.82
CA GLN A 188 23.04 8.14 -26.22
C GLN A 188 22.95 7.34 -27.53
N GLY A 189 21.73 7.14 -28.04
CA GLY A 189 21.44 6.24 -29.16
C GLY A 189 21.50 4.77 -28.77
N MET A 190 21.17 3.89 -29.72
CA MET A 190 21.33 2.44 -29.59
C MET A 190 22.81 2.09 -29.78
N GLY A 191 23.64 2.37 -28.77
CA GLY A 191 25.07 2.07 -28.74
C GLY A 191 25.36 0.58 -28.49
N ASP A 192 26.38 0.28 -27.66
CA ASP A 192 26.82 -1.09 -27.38
C ASP A 192 25.71 -1.92 -26.70
N VAL A 193 25.08 -2.78 -27.51
CA VAL A 193 24.02 -3.71 -27.11
C VAL A 193 24.49 -4.60 -25.96
N LYS A 194 25.78 -4.95 -25.90
CA LYS A 194 26.33 -5.79 -24.83
C LYS A 194 26.30 -5.07 -23.49
N THR A 195 26.79 -3.83 -23.43
CA THR A 195 26.78 -3.04 -22.21
C THR A 195 25.34 -2.76 -21.75
N THR A 196 24.42 -2.49 -22.67
CA THR A 196 23.02 -2.29 -22.31
C THR A 196 22.35 -3.56 -21.80
N ALA A 197 22.61 -4.72 -22.42
CA ALA A 197 22.10 -6.00 -21.95
C ALA A 197 22.64 -6.37 -20.55
N ILE A 198 23.91 -6.07 -20.27
CA ILE A 198 24.50 -6.26 -18.94
C ILE A 198 23.81 -5.36 -17.93
N MET A 199 23.64 -4.06 -18.22
CA MET A 199 22.89 -3.15 -17.34
C MET A 199 21.45 -3.61 -17.12
N PHE A 200 20.82 -4.14 -18.16
CA PHE A 200 19.43 -4.58 -18.09
C PHE A 200 19.23 -5.72 -17.08
N ILE A 201 20.22 -6.61 -16.97
CA ILE A 201 20.20 -7.73 -16.03
C ILE A 201 20.74 -7.31 -14.65
N SER A 202 21.83 -6.55 -14.61
CA SER A 202 22.49 -6.18 -13.36
C SER A 202 21.67 -5.19 -12.53
N ASN A 203 20.98 -4.24 -13.16
CA ASN A 203 20.24 -3.19 -12.46
C ASN A 203 19.16 -3.70 -11.50
N PRO A 204 18.22 -4.58 -11.90
CA PRO A 204 17.26 -5.16 -10.98
C PRO A 204 17.91 -6.10 -9.96
N ILE A 205 18.96 -6.84 -10.34
CA ILE A 205 19.68 -7.74 -9.42
C ILE A 205 20.33 -6.95 -8.27
N ILE A 206 21.05 -5.88 -8.60
CA ILE A 206 21.67 -4.99 -7.61
C ILE A 206 20.58 -4.33 -6.76
N GLY A 207 19.42 -3.98 -7.34
CA GLY A 207 18.24 -3.53 -6.60
C GLY A 207 17.74 -4.53 -5.56
N LEU A 208 17.54 -5.79 -5.96
CA LEU A 208 17.11 -6.86 -5.06
C LEU A 208 18.13 -7.11 -3.94
N ILE A 209 19.43 -7.17 -4.28
CA ILE A 209 20.51 -7.35 -3.31
C ILE A 209 20.56 -6.15 -2.35
N GLY A 210 20.50 -4.93 -2.87
CA GLY A 210 20.53 -3.69 -2.08
C GLY A 210 19.39 -3.63 -1.08
N GLY A 211 18.17 -3.98 -1.51
CA GLY A 211 17.01 -4.08 -0.62
C GLY A 211 17.15 -5.17 0.44
N TRP A 212 17.67 -6.35 0.06
CA TRP A 212 17.93 -7.44 0.99
C TRP A 212 18.98 -7.09 2.05
N VAL A 213 20.10 -6.48 1.63
CA VAL A 213 21.16 -6.01 2.54
C VAL A 213 20.59 -4.95 3.48
N THR A 214 19.88 -3.95 2.95
CA THR A 214 19.28 -2.87 3.75
C THR A 214 18.31 -3.43 4.81
N ALA A 215 17.45 -4.38 4.42
CA ALA A 215 16.53 -5.04 5.34
C ALA A 215 17.25 -5.81 6.43
N HIS A 216 18.26 -6.59 6.07
CA HIS A 216 19.01 -7.40 7.04
C HIS A 216 19.78 -6.50 8.03
N SER A 217 20.46 -5.47 7.52
CA SER A 217 21.13 -4.46 8.34
C SER A 217 20.16 -3.74 9.27
N PHE A 218 18.98 -3.34 8.79
CA PHE A 218 17.96 -2.71 9.63
C PHE A 218 17.50 -3.64 10.75
N ILE A 219 17.21 -4.91 10.46
CA ILE A 219 16.74 -5.87 11.49
C ILE A 219 17.82 -6.08 12.55
N LEU A 220 19.09 -6.20 12.16
CA LEU A 220 20.21 -6.34 13.09
C LEU A 220 20.32 -5.11 13.99
N ILE A 221 20.28 -3.90 13.41
CA ILE A 221 20.35 -2.64 14.16
C ILE A 221 19.13 -2.52 15.09
N ASN A 222 17.93 -2.77 14.59
CA ASN A 222 16.68 -2.65 15.35
C ASN A 222 16.63 -3.60 16.56
N ASN A 223 17.23 -4.79 16.45
CA ASN A 223 17.25 -5.77 17.53
C ASN A 223 18.33 -5.48 18.60
N VAL A 224 19.38 -4.74 18.23
CA VAL A 224 20.49 -4.41 19.14
C VAL A 224 20.30 -3.03 19.77
N VAL A 225 19.83 -2.05 18.99
CA VAL A 225 19.65 -0.67 19.42
C VAL A 225 18.35 -0.55 20.20
N LYS A 226 18.48 -0.45 21.53
CA LYS A 226 17.40 -0.05 22.42
C LYS A 226 17.40 1.47 22.50
N LEU A 227 16.51 2.10 21.73
CA LEU A 227 16.35 3.55 21.77
C LEU A 227 15.53 3.92 23.00
N ASP A 228 15.99 4.91 23.76
CA ASP A 228 15.29 5.37 24.97
C ASP A 228 13.90 5.96 24.65
N PHE A 229 13.74 6.48 23.42
CA PHE A 229 12.47 7.03 22.93
C PHE A 229 11.95 6.22 21.75
N ASN A 230 10.75 5.64 21.91
CA ASN A 230 10.08 4.87 20.86
C ASN A 230 9.87 5.70 19.57
N GLY A 231 9.75 7.02 19.68
CA GLY A 231 9.62 7.94 18.55
C GLY A 231 10.85 8.01 17.62
N LEU A 232 11.99 7.42 18.00
CA LEU A 232 13.20 7.39 17.18
C LEU A 232 13.26 6.20 16.20
N TYR A 233 12.39 5.19 16.36
CA TYR A 233 12.33 4.06 15.44
C TYR A 233 11.88 4.46 14.01
N PRO A 234 10.82 5.28 13.82
CA PRO A 234 10.45 5.71 12.47
C PRO A 234 11.53 6.53 11.74
N PRO A 235 12.20 7.53 12.37
CA PRO A 235 13.35 8.20 11.78
C PRO A 235 14.49 7.25 11.41
N LEU A 236 14.80 6.24 12.25
CA LEU A 236 15.79 5.20 11.92
C LEU A 236 15.41 4.43 10.66
N THR A 237 14.15 3.99 10.56
CA THR A 237 13.66 3.30 9.36
C THR A 237 13.73 4.19 8.13
N MET A 238 13.36 5.47 8.25
CA MET A 238 13.41 6.44 7.15
C MET A 238 14.86 6.72 6.70
N ALA A 239 15.81 6.79 7.63
CA ALA A 239 17.23 6.90 7.32
C ALA A 239 17.74 5.68 6.54
N MET A 240 17.38 4.47 6.98
CA MET A 240 17.75 3.23 6.29
C MET A 240 17.10 3.11 4.90
N LEU A 241 15.85 3.58 4.77
CA LEU A 241 15.14 3.66 3.49
C LEU A 241 15.90 4.52 2.47
N PHE A 242 16.23 5.78 2.83
CA PHE A 242 16.93 6.68 1.92
C PHE A 242 18.39 6.27 1.68
N LEU A 243 19.05 5.70 2.69
CA LEU A 243 20.39 5.14 2.55
C LEU A 243 20.40 3.94 1.58
N GLY A 244 19.45 3.02 1.74
CA GLY A 244 19.29 1.85 0.86
C GLY A 244 19.02 2.26 -0.58
N TYR A 245 18.12 3.22 -0.80
CA TYR A 245 17.88 3.82 -2.13
C TYR A 245 19.16 4.41 -2.73
N SER A 246 19.85 5.27 -1.98
CA SER A 246 20.98 6.05 -2.47
C SER A 246 22.20 5.19 -2.77
N LEU A 247 22.53 4.23 -1.89
CA LEU A 247 23.66 3.32 -2.10
C LEU A 247 23.40 2.39 -3.28
N THR A 248 22.19 1.84 -3.39
CA THR A 248 21.82 0.97 -4.51
C THR A 248 21.93 1.71 -5.84
N THR A 249 21.42 2.96 -5.91
CA THR A 249 21.48 3.79 -7.11
C THR A 249 22.92 4.13 -7.49
N LYS A 250 23.78 4.45 -6.51
CA LYS A 250 25.22 4.69 -6.74
C LYS A 250 25.96 3.47 -7.27
N LEU A 251 25.52 2.27 -6.92
CA LEU A 251 26.06 1.00 -7.44
C LEU A 251 25.48 0.63 -8.82
N GLY A 252 24.64 1.48 -9.43
CA GLY A 252 24.00 1.23 -10.72
C GLY A 252 22.78 0.30 -10.65
N GLY A 253 22.25 0.06 -9.45
CA GLY A 253 21.04 -0.74 -9.23
C GLY A 253 19.75 0.07 -9.18
N ASN A 254 18.62 -0.63 -9.21
CA ASN A 254 17.31 -0.03 -9.06
C ASN A 254 17.01 0.35 -7.59
N GLY A 255 17.17 1.63 -7.26
CA GLY A 255 16.90 2.15 -5.92
C GLY A 255 15.46 1.95 -5.44
N PHE A 256 14.46 2.13 -6.31
CA PHE A 256 13.06 1.91 -5.96
C PHE A 256 12.76 0.44 -5.64
N LEU A 257 13.38 -0.48 -6.39
CA LEU A 257 13.25 -1.92 -6.13
C LEU A 257 13.90 -2.29 -4.79
N ALA A 258 15.05 -1.70 -4.47
CA ALA A 258 15.68 -1.89 -3.16
C ALA A 258 14.77 -1.42 -2.02
N VAL A 259 14.14 -0.24 -2.16
CA VAL A 259 13.20 0.30 -1.17
C VAL A 259 11.95 -0.58 -1.03
N TYR A 260 11.39 -1.07 -2.13
CA TYR A 260 10.24 -1.99 -2.11
C TYR A 260 10.57 -3.29 -1.38
N VAL A 261 11.70 -3.92 -1.72
CA VAL A 261 12.17 -5.16 -1.08
C VAL A 261 12.47 -4.91 0.40
N PHE A 262 13.07 -3.77 0.74
CA PHE A 262 13.32 -3.38 2.12
C PHE A 262 12.02 -3.33 2.92
N GLY A 263 11.02 -2.57 2.45
CA GLY A 263 9.70 -2.49 3.08
C GLY A 263 9.04 -3.86 3.21
N MET A 264 9.00 -4.64 2.13
CA MET A 264 8.40 -5.98 2.14
C MET A 264 9.03 -6.92 3.14
N MET A 265 10.36 -6.95 3.25
CA MET A 265 11.04 -7.86 4.17
C MET A 265 10.79 -7.52 5.63
N ILE A 266 10.83 -6.23 5.99
CA ILE A 266 10.61 -5.82 7.38
C ILE A 266 9.13 -5.90 7.78
N GLY A 267 8.21 -5.60 6.85
CA GLY A 267 6.77 -5.70 7.07
C GLY A 267 6.29 -7.14 7.31
N ASN A 268 7.06 -8.13 6.85
CA ASN A 268 6.74 -9.55 6.99
C ASN A 268 7.56 -10.28 8.06
N ARG A 269 8.34 -9.56 8.88
CA ARG A 269 9.04 -10.11 10.04
C ARG A 269 8.46 -9.56 11.34
N LYS A 270 8.73 -10.25 12.44
CA LYS A 270 8.50 -9.72 13.79
C LYS A 270 9.62 -8.72 14.08
N ILE A 271 9.27 -7.45 14.20
CA ILE A 271 10.18 -6.34 14.52
C ILE A 271 9.61 -5.56 15.70
N LEU A 272 10.49 -5.01 16.53
CA LEU A 272 10.06 -4.18 17.66
C LEU A 272 9.27 -2.95 17.15
N HIS A 273 8.19 -2.59 17.85
CA HIS A 273 7.35 -1.42 17.53
C HIS A 273 6.74 -1.42 16.11
N LYS A 274 6.44 -2.60 15.56
CA LYS A 274 5.86 -2.72 14.20
C LYS A 274 4.59 -1.89 14.02
N ASN A 275 3.68 -1.89 15.00
CA ASN A 275 2.43 -1.12 14.94
C ASN A 275 2.69 0.39 14.84
N LEU A 276 3.65 0.90 15.62
CA LEU A 276 4.07 2.30 15.56
C LEU A 276 4.63 2.66 14.18
N LEU A 277 5.52 1.81 13.63
CA LEU A 277 6.07 2.01 12.28
C LEU A 277 4.96 2.01 11.22
N SER A 278 4.03 1.05 11.30
CA SER A 278 2.91 0.95 10.37
C SER A 278 2.07 2.22 10.36
N LEU A 279 1.65 2.72 11.53
CA LEU A 279 0.84 3.93 11.66
C LEU A 279 1.59 5.18 11.20
N PHE A 280 2.88 5.28 11.53
CA PHE A 280 3.71 6.41 11.12
C PHE A 280 3.87 6.45 9.59
N PHE A 281 4.26 5.33 8.97
CA PHE A 281 4.50 5.29 7.53
C PHE A 281 3.22 5.37 6.71
N ASP A 282 2.07 4.89 7.21
CA ASP A 282 0.76 5.16 6.59
C ASP A 282 0.48 6.67 6.56
N GLY A 283 0.64 7.37 7.69
CA GLY A 283 0.45 8.82 7.77
C GLY A 283 1.40 9.62 6.86
N VAL A 284 2.69 9.26 6.85
CA VAL A 284 3.71 9.90 5.98
C VAL A 284 3.43 9.61 4.50
N THR A 285 2.94 8.42 4.17
CA THR A 285 2.55 8.04 2.81
C THR A 285 1.36 8.86 2.33
N TRP A 286 0.33 9.04 3.17
CA TRP A 286 -0.80 9.91 2.86
C TRP A 286 -0.38 11.36 2.64
N LEU A 287 0.47 11.91 3.51
CA LEU A 287 0.98 13.27 3.33
C LEU A 287 1.77 13.40 2.02
N SER A 288 2.62 12.41 1.72
CA SER A 288 3.40 12.34 0.49
C SER A 288 2.52 12.25 -0.75
N GLN A 289 1.45 11.44 -0.71
CA GLN A 289 0.46 11.33 -1.78
C GLN A 289 -0.31 12.64 -2.00
N ILE A 290 -0.81 13.28 -0.93
CA ILE A 290 -1.53 14.56 -1.05
C ILE A 290 -0.63 15.61 -1.69
N GLY A 291 0.59 15.80 -1.16
CA GLY A 291 1.56 16.75 -1.69
C GLY A 291 1.92 16.45 -3.15
N LEU A 292 2.18 15.19 -3.46
CA LEU A 292 2.51 14.73 -4.81
C LEU A 292 1.38 15.02 -5.81
N PHE A 293 0.15 14.58 -5.53
CA PHE A 293 -0.97 14.77 -6.46
C PHE A 293 -1.34 16.25 -6.65
N ILE A 294 -1.26 17.08 -5.60
CA ILE A 294 -1.47 18.53 -5.73
C ILE A 294 -0.39 19.13 -6.63
N MET A 295 0.88 18.82 -6.37
CA MET A 295 2.01 19.33 -7.16
C MET A 295 1.91 18.91 -8.64
N LEU A 296 1.51 17.66 -8.89
CA LEU A 296 1.29 17.17 -10.25
C LEU A 296 0.11 17.86 -10.93
N GLY A 297 -0.96 18.18 -10.18
CA GLY A 297 -2.08 18.96 -10.68
C GLY A 297 -1.70 20.41 -11.02
N LEU A 298 -0.82 21.03 -10.22
CA LEU A 298 -0.27 22.36 -10.49
C LEU A 298 0.58 22.41 -11.76
N LEU A 299 1.24 21.30 -12.11
CA LEU A 299 2.16 21.22 -13.25
C LEU A 299 1.45 21.14 -14.62
N VAL A 300 0.17 20.74 -14.65
CA VAL A 300 -0.56 20.57 -15.91
C VAL A 300 -1.26 21.86 -16.33
N PHE A 301 -1.41 22.03 -17.65
CA PHE A 301 -2.20 23.10 -18.25
C PHE A 301 -3.47 22.51 -18.88
N PRO A 302 -4.63 22.62 -18.23
CA PRO A 302 -5.93 22.16 -18.74
C PRO A 302 -6.19 22.49 -20.22
N ASN A 303 -5.80 23.67 -20.69
CA ASN A 303 -6.00 24.06 -22.09
C ASN A 303 -5.23 23.16 -23.07
N ARG A 304 -4.04 22.66 -22.69
CA ARG A 304 -3.23 21.74 -23.52
C ARG A 304 -3.82 20.33 -23.56
N LEU A 305 -4.48 19.91 -22.48
CA LEU A 305 -5.13 18.60 -22.40
C LEU A 305 -6.22 18.43 -23.46
N LEU A 306 -6.93 19.50 -23.82
CA LEU A 306 -7.94 19.45 -24.88
C LEU A 306 -7.33 19.14 -26.26
N THR A 307 -6.12 19.60 -26.52
CA THR A 307 -5.41 19.34 -27.77
C THR A 307 -4.98 17.89 -27.90
N VAL A 308 -4.51 17.28 -26.81
CA VAL A 308 -4.07 15.86 -26.79
C VAL A 308 -5.20 14.88 -26.51
N ALA A 309 -6.40 15.36 -26.17
CA ALA A 309 -7.54 14.52 -25.77
C ALA A 309 -7.89 13.40 -26.77
N PRO A 310 -7.90 13.61 -28.10
CA PRO A 310 -8.21 12.53 -29.04
C PRO A 310 -7.20 11.39 -28.96
N ALA A 311 -5.89 11.72 -29.03
CA ALA A 311 -4.82 10.73 -28.94
C ALA A 311 -4.81 10.04 -27.56
N GLY A 312 -4.91 10.82 -26.48
CA GLY A 312 -4.97 10.31 -25.12
C GLY A 312 -6.17 9.39 -24.89
N LEU A 313 -7.33 9.68 -25.47
CA LEU A 313 -8.52 8.82 -25.35
C LEU A 313 -8.31 7.48 -26.09
N PHE A 314 -7.79 7.50 -27.31
CA PHE A 314 -7.48 6.26 -28.03
C PHE A 314 -6.48 5.40 -27.27
N ILE A 315 -5.40 6.00 -26.75
CA ILE A 315 -4.37 5.31 -25.97
C ILE A 315 -4.98 4.75 -24.68
N ALA A 316 -5.79 5.52 -23.95
CA ALA A 316 -6.46 5.06 -22.73
C ALA A 316 -7.40 3.88 -23.01
N CYS A 317 -8.24 3.98 -24.05
CA CYS A 317 -9.15 2.91 -24.44
C CYS A 317 -8.37 1.65 -24.85
N PHE A 318 -7.34 1.77 -25.68
CA PHE A 318 -6.52 0.63 -26.08
C PHE A 318 -5.82 -0.02 -24.88
N LEU A 319 -5.24 0.79 -24.00
CA LEU A 319 -4.60 0.33 -22.77
C LEU A 319 -5.57 -0.47 -21.89
N THR A 320 -6.76 0.06 -21.62
CA THR A 320 -7.74 -0.56 -20.73
C THR A 320 -8.42 -1.78 -21.34
N PHE A 321 -8.85 -1.71 -22.60
CA PHE A 321 -9.69 -2.75 -23.21
C PHE A 321 -8.90 -3.80 -24.00
N ALA A 322 -7.67 -3.52 -24.41
CA ALA A 322 -6.86 -4.44 -25.19
C ALA A 322 -5.54 -4.78 -24.50
N ALA A 323 -4.63 -3.81 -24.34
CA ALA A 323 -3.27 -4.09 -23.90
C ALA A 323 -3.24 -4.76 -22.51
N ARG A 324 -4.01 -4.23 -21.56
CA ARG A 324 -4.04 -4.77 -20.18
C ARG A 324 -4.67 -6.17 -20.12
N PRO A 325 -5.83 -6.47 -20.71
CA PRO A 325 -6.34 -7.84 -20.83
C PRO A 325 -5.36 -8.79 -21.51
N ILE A 326 -4.77 -8.41 -22.66
CA ILE A 326 -3.79 -9.25 -23.37
C ILE A 326 -2.62 -9.60 -22.44
N THR A 327 -2.02 -8.59 -21.81
CA THR A 327 -0.91 -8.77 -20.87
C THR A 327 -1.28 -9.69 -19.71
N VAL A 328 -2.39 -9.42 -19.02
CA VAL A 328 -2.81 -10.18 -17.84
C VAL A 328 -3.11 -11.64 -18.21
N PHE A 329 -3.84 -11.89 -19.30
CA PHE A 329 -4.16 -13.24 -19.72
C PHE A 329 -2.91 -14.03 -20.12
N LEU A 330 -1.95 -13.41 -20.80
CA LEU A 330 -0.68 -14.03 -21.17
C LEU A 330 0.19 -14.36 -19.94
N CYS A 331 0.31 -13.42 -18.99
CA CYS A 331 1.08 -13.64 -17.76
C CYS A 331 0.43 -14.70 -16.84
N LEU A 332 -0.90 -14.79 -16.85
CA LEU A 332 -1.70 -15.64 -15.97
C LEU A 332 -2.27 -16.92 -16.61
N VAL A 333 -1.84 -17.31 -17.83
CA VAL A 333 -2.38 -18.50 -18.55
C VAL A 333 -2.42 -19.74 -17.65
N LYS A 334 -1.32 -20.05 -16.96
CA LYS A 334 -1.17 -21.22 -16.08
C LYS A 334 -1.24 -20.86 -14.59
N SER A 335 -2.06 -19.87 -14.24
CA SER A 335 -2.33 -19.48 -12.85
C SER A 335 -3.59 -20.16 -12.32
N ARG A 336 -3.77 -20.14 -10.99
CA ARG A 336 -4.98 -20.64 -10.32
C ARG A 336 -6.20 -19.73 -10.49
N PHE A 337 -6.01 -18.52 -11.03
CA PHE A 337 -7.08 -17.54 -11.16
C PHE A 337 -8.09 -17.95 -12.24
N ASN A 338 -9.37 -17.89 -11.89
CA ASN A 338 -10.47 -18.13 -12.80
C ASN A 338 -10.65 -16.95 -13.80
N LEU A 339 -11.58 -17.10 -14.74
CA LEU A 339 -11.81 -16.08 -15.77
C LEU A 339 -12.25 -14.74 -15.17
N ASN A 340 -13.16 -14.76 -14.19
CA ASN A 340 -13.67 -13.56 -13.55
C ASN A 340 -12.58 -12.81 -12.77
N GLU A 341 -11.70 -13.54 -12.08
CA GLU A 341 -10.54 -12.98 -11.40
C GLU A 341 -9.55 -12.36 -12.38
N LYS A 342 -9.25 -13.02 -13.51
CA LYS A 342 -8.38 -12.46 -14.56
C LYS A 342 -8.98 -11.20 -15.20
N LEU A 343 -10.29 -11.20 -15.46
CA LEU A 343 -11.00 -10.01 -15.96
C LEU A 343 -10.94 -8.87 -14.95
N PHE A 344 -11.13 -9.18 -13.66
CA PHE A 344 -11.01 -8.17 -12.61
C PHE A 344 -9.59 -7.63 -12.46
N ILE A 345 -8.55 -8.49 -12.51
CA ILE A 345 -7.14 -8.07 -12.48
C ILE A 345 -6.82 -7.17 -13.69
N SER A 346 -7.39 -7.49 -14.85
CA SER A 346 -7.27 -6.67 -16.06
C SER A 346 -7.94 -5.30 -15.87
N TRP A 347 -9.15 -5.27 -15.30
CA TRP A 347 -9.90 -4.04 -15.06
C TRP A 347 -9.30 -3.16 -13.96
N ALA A 348 -8.75 -3.78 -12.92
CA ALA A 348 -8.17 -3.13 -11.74
C ALA A 348 -6.78 -2.50 -12.00
N GLY A 349 -6.29 -2.48 -13.25
CA GLY A 349 -5.05 -1.81 -13.63
C GLY A 349 -5.14 -0.28 -13.69
N LEU A 350 -5.65 0.34 -12.62
CA LEU A 350 -5.83 1.78 -12.50
C LEU A 350 -4.47 2.50 -12.51
N LYS A 351 -4.41 3.65 -13.19
CA LYS A 351 -3.22 4.50 -13.22
C LYS A 351 -3.26 5.50 -12.08
N GLY A 352 -2.16 5.61 -11.33
CA GLY A 352 -2.01 6.54 -10.20
C GLY A 352 -1.03 7.67 -10.50
N ALA A 353 -0.35 8.16 -9.46
CA ALA A 353 0.63 9.25 -9.60
C ALA A 353 1.93 8.82 -10.28
N THR A 354 2.33 7.55 -10.11
CA THR A 354 3.64 7.07 -10.58
C THR A 354 3.89 7.34 -12.07
N PRO A 355 2.95 7.04 -13.00
CA PRO A 355 3.12 7.42 -14.41
C PRO A 355 3.37 8.92 -14.62
N ILE A 356 2.69 9.80 -13.90
CA ILE A 356 2.85 11.24 -14.06
C ILE A 356 4.25 11.69 -13.59
N VAL A 357 4.75 11.10 -12.51
CA VAL A 357 6.13 11.35 -12.03
C VAL A 357 7.16 10.88 -13.05
N PHE A 358 6.95 9.71 -13.65
CA PHE A 358 7.85 9.21 -14.68
C PHE A 358 7.77 10.05 -15.96
N ALA A 359 6.60 10.60 -16.29
CA ALA A 359 6.46 11.58 -17.35
C ALA A 359 7.17 12.89 -17.02
N SER A 360 7.16 13.37 -15.77
CA SER A 360 7.93 14.56 -15.39
C SER A 360 9.43 14.31 -15.47
N PHE A 361 9.89 13.11 -15.13
CA PHE A 361 11.28 12.69 -15.33
C PHE A 361 11.66 12.63 -16.82
N ALA A 362 10.82 12.01 -17.64
CA ALA A 362 11.02 11.98 -19.09
C ALA A 362 11.06 13.40 -19.69
N ALA A 363 10.18 14.28 -19.22
CA ALA A 363 10.11 15.66 -19.66
C ALA A 363 11.42 16.45 -19.44
N THR A 364 12.24 16.12 -18.43
CA THR A 364 13.53 16.78 -18.22
C THR A 364 14.61 16.35 -19.22
N HIS A 365 14.39 15.28 -20.00
CA HIS A 365 15.39 14.71 -20.93
C HIS A 365 15.00 14.87 -22.42
N ILE A 366 13.74 15.14 -22.75
CA ILE A 366 13.21 15.03 -24.13
C ILE A 366 12.98 16.39 -24.82
N GLY A 367 13.38 17.49 -24.18
CA GLY A 367 13.38 18.83 -24.80
C GLY A 367 11.98 19.29 -25.23
N GLU A 368 11.84 19.82 -26.45
CA GLU A 368 10.60 20.47 -26.91
C GLU A 368 9.35 19.56 -26.95
N LYS A 369 9.52 18.23 -27.10
CA LYS A 369 8.40 17.27 -27.09
C LYS A 369 7.93 16.89 -25.68
N ALA A 370 8.63 17.36 -24.63
CA ALA A 370 8.34 17.03 -23.24
C ALA A 370 6.89 17.31 -22.84
N HIS A 371 6.33 18.44 -23.28
CA HIS A 371 4.97 18.83 -22.94
C HIS A 371 3.93 17.88 -23.55
N VAL A 372 4.08 17.48 -24.82
CA VAL A 372 3.13 16.58 -25.48
C VAL A 372 3.10 15.21 -24.82
N LEU A 373 4.27 14.65 -24.50
CA LEU A 373 4.38 13.36 -23.81
C LEU A 373 3.74 13.44 -22.42
N PHE A 374 4.07 14.48 -21.65
CA PHE A 374 3.50 14.69 -20.32
C PHE A 374 1.99 14.82 -20.36
N ASP A 375 1.47 15.66 -21.26
CA ASP A 375 0.04 15.92 -21.39
C ASP A 375 -0.74 14.66 -21.81
N ILE A 376 -0.20 13.83 -22.72
CA ILE A 376 -0.80 12.53 -23.10
C ILE A 376 -0.86 11.59 -21.89
N VAL A 377 0.26 11.41 -21.19
CA VAL A 377 0.32 10.51 -20.02
C VAL A 377 -0.66 10.99 -18.96
N PHE A 378 -0.65 12.28 -18.65
CA PHE A 378 -1.53 12.88 -17.66
C PHE A 378 -3.01 12.70 -18.02
N PHE A 379 -3.37 12.92 -19.29
CA PHE A 379 -4.72 12.69 -19.79
C PHE A 379 -5.15 11.23 -19.60
N VAL A 380 -4.29 10.27 -19.99
CA VAL A 380 -4.58 8.84 -19.83
C VAL A 380 -4.76 8.47 -18.35
N VAL A 381 -3.95 9.03 -17.45
CA VAL A 381 -4.06 8.81 -16.00
C VAL A 381 -5.40 9.32 -15.47
N ILE A 382 -5.82 10.53 -15.84
CA ILE A 382 -7.12 11.09 -15.44
C ILE A 382 -8.26 10.20 -15.93
N ILE A 383 -8.27 9.84 -17.22
CA ILE A 383 -9.33 9.02 -17.80
C ILE A 383 -9.36 7.63 -17.14
N SER A 384 -8.21 6.99 -16.93
CA SER A 384 -8.10 5.72 -16.21
C SER A 384 -8.67 5.84 -14.80
N ALA A 385 -8.25 6.86 -14.05
CA ALA A 385 -8.67 7.03 -12.65
C ALA A 385 -10.16 7.33 -12.51
N LEU A 386 -10.73 8.14 -13.40
CA LEU A 386 -12.16 8.44 -13.46
C LEU A 386 -12.98 7.21 -13.89
N MET A 387 -12.60 6.57 -15.01
CA MET A 387 -13.36 5.48 -15.61
C MET A 387 -13.23 4.18 -14.81
N GLN A 388 -12.00 3.72 -14.56
CA GLN A 388 -11.78 2.46 -13.83
C GLN A 388 -12.05 2.65 -12.34
N GLY A 389 -11.72 3.80 -11.74
CA GLY A 389 -11.90 4.04 -10.31
C GLY A 389 -13.35 4.04 -9.87
N SER A 390 -14.22 4.72 -10.63
CA SER A 390 -15.66 4.77 -10.34
C SER A 390 -16.38 3.45 -10.62
N THR A 391 -15.93 2.68 -11.62
CA THR A 391 -16.57 1.41 -12.03
C THR A 391 -16.04 0.18 -11.29
N LEU A 392 -14.94 0.30 -10.55
CA LEU A 392 -14.22 -0.82 -9.96
C LEU A 392 -15.09 -1.68 -9.03
N LYS A 393 -15.83 -1.03 -8.11
CA LYS A 393 -16.76 -1.73 -7.19
C LYS A 393 -17.88 -2.43 -7.95
N PHE A 394 -18.42 -1.77 -8.96
CA PHE A 394 -19.50 -2.31 -9.79
C PHE A 394 -19.05 -3.57 -10.53
N ILE A 395 -17.85 -3.53 -11.13
CA ILE A 395 -17.29 -4.69 -11.84
C ILE A 395 -16.96 -5.83 -10.86
N ALA A 396 -16.39 -5.54 -9.68
CA ALA A 396 -16.16 -6.57 -8.65
C ALA A 396 -17.46 -7.27 -8.25
N ARG A 397 -18.54 -6.50 -8.06
CA ARG A 397 -19.87 -7.05 -7.73
C ARG A 397 -20.43 -7.90 -8.86
N LYS A 398 -20.37 -7.41 -10.10
CA LYS A 398 -20.87 -8.11 -11.29
C LYS A 398 -20.13 -9.41 -11.55
N LEU A 399 -18.84 -9.47 -11.22
CA LEU A 399 -18.01 -10.66 -11.37
C LEU A 399 -18.11 -11.64 -10.18
N GLY A 400 -18.90 -11.31 -9.15
CA GLY A 400 -19.10 -12.15 -7.96
C GLY A 400 -17.87 -12.26 -7.06
N LEU A 401 -17.01 -11.22 -7.05
CA LEU A 401 -15.74 -11.23 -6.32
C LEU A 401 -15.79 -10.47 -4.98
N ILE A 402 -16.93 -9.83 -4.68
CA ILE A 402 -17.14 -9.18 -3.39
C ILE A 402 -17.46 -10.25 -2.37
N VAL A 403 -16.62 -10.35 -1.35
CA VAL A 403 -16.84 -11.16 -0.16
C VAL A 403 -17.21 -10.20 0.97
N GLU A 404 -18.33 -10.47 1.65
CA GLU A 404 -18.61 -9.82 2.93
C GLU A 404 -17.54 -10.29 3.92
N GLN A 405 -16.67 -9.38 4.34
CA GLN A 405 -15.82 -9.69 5.49
C GLN A 405 -16.70 -9.66 6.72
N GLU A 406 -16.84 -10.80 7.39
CA GLU A 406 -17.16 -10.77 8.81
C GLU A 406 -16.05 -9.97 9.48
N ASP A 407 -16.42 -8.86 10.10
CA ASP A 407 -15.51 -7.94 10.78
C ASP A 407 -14.62 -8.71 11.76
N GLU A 408 -13.41 -9.11 11.36
CA GLU A 408 -12.35 -9.51 12.28
C GLU A 408 -11.72 -8.25 12.88
N VAL A 409 -12.52 -7.44 13.57
CA VAL A 409 -11.96 -6.51 14.56
C VAL A 409 -11.27 -7.37 15.62
N ASN A 410 -9.94 -7.47 15.55
CA ASN A 410 -9.14 -7.98 16.65
C ASN A 410 -9.52 -7.21 17.92
N PHE A 411 -9.40 -7.83 19.08
CA PHE A 411 -9.64 -7.11 20.34
C PHE A 411 -8.87 -5.78 20.34
N PRO A 412 -9.43 -4.70 20.90
CA PRO A 412 -8.83 -3.36 20.89
C PRO A 412 -7.62 -3.27 21.84
N VAL A 413 -6.78 -4.30 21.84
CA VAL A 413 -5.72 -4.53 22.81
C VAL A 413 -4.51 -5.07 22.05
N ASP A 414 -3.37 -4.38 22.19
CA ASP A 414 -2.12 -4.78 21.53
C ASP A 414 -1.52 -5.99 22.25
N MET A 415 -1.66 -7.17 21.63
CA MET A 415 -1.21 -8.43 22.21
C MET A 415 0.33 -8.47 22.38
N GLU A 416 1.11 -7.77 21.55
CA GLU A 416 2.58 -7.75 21.68
C GLU A 416 3.04 -7.01 22.94
N LEU A 417 2.33 -5.95 23.34
CA LEU A 417 2.60 -5.22 24.59
C LEU A 417 2.25 -6.07 25.82
N LEU A 418 1.21 -6.88 25.69
CA LEU A 418 0.70 -7.74 26.76
C LEU A 418 1.51 -9.01 26.96
N GLU A 419 2.06 -9.59 25.89
CA GLU A 419 3.00 -10.72 25.94
C GLU A 419 4.27 -10.40 26.75
N GLN A 420 4.65 -9.12 26.86
CA GLN A 420 5.80 -8.69 27.66
C GLN A 420 5.49 -8.57 29.17
N THR A 421 4.21 -8.67 29.55
CA THR A 421 3.80 -8.61 30.96
C THR A 421 3.91 -9.98 31.64
N LYS A 422 3.85 -9.99 32.98
CA LYS A 422 3.82 -11.23 33.77
C LYS A 422 2.49 -11.98 33.70
N HIS A 423 1.46 -11.35 33.13
CA HIS A 423 0.12 -11.90 32.97
C HIS A 423 0.09 -12.86 31.78
N GLY A 424 -0.73 -13.90 31.85
CA GLY A 424 -1.04 -14.74 30.70
C GLY A 424 -2.20 -14.11 29.94
N ILE A 425 -2.05 -13.87 28.64
CA ILE A 425 -3.13 -13.30 27.82
C ILE A 425 -3.24 -14.09 26.54
N VAL A 426 -4.46 -14.51 26.23
CA VAL A 426 -4.72 -15.32 25.04
C VAL A 426 -6.08 -15.05 24.44
N GLN A 427 -6.15 -15.19 23.12
CA GLN A 427 -7.38 -15.18 22.37
C GLN A 427 -7.80 -16.62 22.06
N LEU A 428 -9.05 -16.95 22.41
CA LEU A 428 -9.67 -18.24 22.11
C LEU A 428 -10.82 -18.04 21.14
N GLU A 429 -11.10 -19.05 20.32
CA GLU A 429 -12.28 -19.11 19.48
C GLU A 429 -13.03 -20.39 19.79
N LEU A 430 -14.28 -20.27 20.23
CA LEU A 430 -15.07 -21.41 20.67
C LEU A 430 -15.60 -22.21 19.48
N LYS A 431 -15.25 -23.48 19.45
CA LYS A 431 -15.81 -24.49 18.55
C LYS A 431 -17.07 -25.07 19.16
N GLN A 432 -17.95 -25.61 18.31
CA GLN A 432 -19.18 -26.27 18.75
C GLN A 432 -18.94 -27.41 19.76
N SER A 433 -17.76 -28.03 19.72
CA SER A 433 -17.36 -29.14 20.58
C SER A 433 -16.88 -28.72 21.97
N ASP A 434 -16.65 -27.42 22.19
CA ASP A 434 -16.00 -26.93 23.41
C ASP A 434 -17.01 -26.90 24.57
N TYR A 435 -16.58 -27.30 25.76
CA TYR A 435 -17.42 -27.31 26.96
C TYR A 435 -18.02 -25.92 27.25
N ALA A 436 -17.32 -24.84 26.92
CA ALA A 436 -17.81 -23.48 27.18
C ALA A 436 -19.12 -23.14 26.47
N VAL A 437 -19.40 -23.72 25.29
CA VAL A 437 -20.58 -23.38 24.49
C VAL A 437 -21.85 -23.75 25.25
N GLU A 438 -22.82 -22.83 25.29
CA GLU A 438 -24.08 -22.93 26.06
C GLU A 438 -23.92 -22.92 27.58
N ASN A 439 -22.71 -22.81 28.12
CA ASN A 439 -22.45 -22.64 29.55
C ASN A 439 -22.18 -21.17 29.89
N ARG A 440 -22.40 -20.81 31.17
CA ARG A 440 -22.08 -19.45 31.65
C ARG A 440 -20.62 -19.34 32.04
N VAL A 441 -20.11 -18.11 32.09
CA VAL A 441 -18.75 -17.80 32.57
C VAL A 441 -18.47 -18.43 33.95
N VAL A 442 -19.43 -18.39 34.88
CA VAL A 442 -19.27 -19.00 36.21
C VAL A 442 -19.22 -20.53 36.19
N ASP A 443 -19.85 -21.17 35.20
CA ASP A 443 -19.97 -22.63 35.12
C ASP A 443 -18.66 -23.28 34.61
N LEU A 444 -17.71 -22.46 34.12
CA LEU A 444 -16.38 -22.90 33.65
C LEU A 444 -15.41 -23.23 34.79
N GLY A 445 -15.63 -22.73 36.01
CA GLY A 445 -14.71 -22.95 37.13
C GLY A 445 -13.30 -22.40 36.88
N LEU A 446 -13.20 -21.21 36.26
CA LEU A 446 -11.93 -20.60 35.94
C LEU A 446 -11.03 -20.43 37.18
N PRO A 447 -9.71 -20.65 37.07
CA PRO A 447 -8.80 -20.54 38.20
C PRO A 447 -8.77 -19.11 38.78
N VAL A 448 -8.46 -19.01 40.07
CA VAL A 448 -8.46 -17.73 40.79
C VAL A 448 -7.47 -16.75 40.14
N GLY A 449 -8.00 -15.65 39.60
CA GLY A 449 -7.20 -14.65 38.88
C GLY A 449 -7.22 -14.80 37.36
N ALA A 450 -7.98 -15.74 36.81
CA ALA A 450 -8.38 -15.78 35.40
C ALA A 450 -9.70 -15.00 35.19
N ILE A 451 -9.72 -14.12 34.20
CA ILE A 451 -10.86 -13.26 33.88
C ILE A 451 -11.09 -13.27 32.37
N VAL A 452 -12.35 -13.45 31.98
CA VAL A 452 -12.83 -13.22 30.63
C VAL A 452 -13.07 -11.74 30.47
N LEU A 453 -12.22 -11.05 29.69
CA LEU A 453 -12.21 -9.59 29.63
C LEU A 453 -13.20 -9.06 28.59
N PHE A 454 -13.29 -9.75 27.45
CA PHE A 454 -14.26 -9.48 26.40
C PHE A 454 -14.70 -10.76 25.72
N ILE A 455 -15.98 -10.81 25.34
CA ILE A 455 -16.52 -11.77 24.38
C ILE A 455 -16.86 -10.97 23.12
N LYS A 456 -16.46 -11.48 21.97
CA LYS A 456 -16.86 -10.93 20.69
C LYS A 456 -17.84 -11.88 20.01
N ARG A 457 -19.04 -11.37 19.77
CA ARG A 457 -20.17 -12.10 19.17
C ARG A 457 -20.77 -11.28 18.05
N HIS A 458 -20.90 -11.85 16.86
CA HIS A 458 -21.48 -11.18 15.68
C HIS A 458 -20.94 -9.75 15.43
N GLY A 459 -19.63 -9.55 15.63
CA GLY A 459 -18.97 -8.26 15.44
C GLY A 459 -19.09 -7.26 16.61
N ALA A 460 -19.91 -7.55 17.63
CA ALA A 460 -20.05 -6.72 18.82
C ALA A 460 -19.14 -7.20 19.96
N PHE A 461 -18.62 -6.25 20.76
CA PHE A 461 -17.91 -6.54 22.01
C PHE A 461 -18.89 -6.54 23.18
N ILE A 462 -18.87 -7.63 23.93
CA ILE A 462 -19.64 -7.85 25.14
C ILE A 462 -18.64 -7.86 26.30
N ILE A 463 -18.91 -7.06 27.34
CA ILE A 463 -18.21 -7.15 28.62
C ILE A 463 -18.95 -8.22 29.41
N PRO A 464 -18.37 -9.42 29.57
CA PRO A 464 -19.07 -10.52 30.20
C PRO A 464 -19.16 -10.31 31.72
N ASP A 465 -20.26 -10.76 32.29
CA ASP A 465 -20.41 -11.01 33.71
C ASP A 465 -20.50 -12.51 33.97
N GLY A 466 -20.69 -12.90 35.23
CA GLY A 466 -20.80 -14.31 35.58
C GLY A 466 -21.99 -15.03 34.94
N ALA A 467 -23.07 -14.31 34.60
CA ALA A 467 -24.28 -14.88 34.02
C ALA A 467 -24.22 -15.00 32.49
N THR A 468 -23.20 -14.40 31.87
CA THR A 468 -23.04 -14.37 30.42
C THR A 468 -22.81 -15.79 29.90
N VAL A 469 -23.67 -16.23 28.97
CA VAL A 469 -23.59 -17.54 28.31
C VAL A 469 -22.76 -17.42 27.04
N PHE A 470 -21.86 -18.37 26.78
CA PHE A 470 -21.09 -18.41 25.53
C PHE A 470 -21.87 -19.05 24.39
N GLU A 471 -21.62 -18.55 23.19
CA GLU A 471 -22.16 -19.10 21.95
C GLU A 471 -21.04 -19.64 21.04
N LYS A 472 -21.41 -20.53 20.13
CA LYS A 472 -20.49 -21.07 19.13
C LYS A 472 -19.95 -19.93 18.25
N GLY A 473 -18.63 -19.90 18.05
CA GLY A 473 -17.96 -18.87 17.26
C GLY A 473 -17.66 -17.59 18.03
N ASP A 474 -17.99 -17.53 19.33
CA ASP A 474 -17.52 -16.47 20.20
C ASP A 474 -15.99 -16.46 20.21
N LYS A 475 -15.41 -15.27 19.98
CA LYS A 475 -13.98 -15.02 20.21
C LYS A 475 -13.83 -14.42 21.60
N ILE A 476 -12.89 -14.94 22.38
CA ILE A 476 -12.75 -14.62 23.80
C ILE A 476 -11.35 -14.06 24.07
N LEU A 477 -11.28 -12.96 24.81
CA LEU A 477 -10.02 -12.47 25.38
C LEU A 477 -9.92 -12.89 26.84
N LEU A 478 -9.05 -13.85 27.11
CA LEU A 478 -8.80 -14.41 28.44
C LEU A 478 -7.50 -13.81 29.00
N VAL A 479 -7.54 -13.38 30.26
CA VAL A 479 -6.40 -12.84 30.99
C VAL A 479 -6.23 -13.57 32.32
N THR A 480 -5.02 -14.00 32.64
CA THR A 480 -4.63 -14.61 33.91
C THR A 480 -3.60 -13.77 34.64
N LYS A 481 -3.60 -13.80 35.97
CA LYS A 481 -2.60 -13.11 36.80
C LYS A 481 -1.16 -13.55 36.50
N LEU A 482 -0.95 -14.84 36.30
CA LEU A 482 0.35 -15.44 35.97
C LEU A 482 0.26 -16.22 34.65
N LYS A 483 1.34 -16.22 33.88
CA LYS A 483 1.41 -16.98 32.62
C LYS A 483 1.22 -18.48 32.78
N GLU A 484 1.65 -19.05 33.90
CA GLU A 484 1.56 -20.48 34.20
C GLU A 484 0.10 -20.95 34.32
N ASP A 485 -0.81 -20.07 34.75
CA ASP A 485 -2.24 -20.38 34.88
C ASP A 485 -2.99 -20.39 33.54
N LEU A 486 -2.33 -19.95 32.46
CA LEU A 486 -2.99 -19.76 31.17
C LEU A 486 -3.48 -21.08 30.58
N GLU A 487 -2.65 -22.12 30.59
CA GLU A 487 -3.01 -23.44 30.04
C GLU A 487 -4.19 -24.05 30.81
N ALA A 488 -4.13 -24.02 32.15
CA ALA A 488 -5.22 -24.50 33.00
C ALA A 488 -6.53 -23.72 32.78
N ALA A 489 -6.44 -22.39 32.58
CA ALA A 489 -7.60 -21.57 32.29
C ALA A 489 -8.18 -21.85 30.89
N GLN A 490 -7.36 -22.15 29.89
CA GLN A 490 -7.79 -22.55 28.55
C GLN A 490 -8.50 -23.91 28.55
N GLU A 491 -7.97 -24.89 29.28
CA GLU A 491 -8.56 -26.23 29.37
C GLU A 491 -10.00 -26.19 29.89
N CYS A 492 -10.33 -25.24 30.78
CA CYS A 492 -11.69 -25.05 31.28
C CYS A 492 -12.71 -24.74 30.18
N PHE A 493 -12.28 -24.13 29.06
CA PHE A 493 -13.14 -23.87 27.92
C PHE A 493 -13.37 -25.12 27.06
N GLU A 494 -12.36 -25.99 26.96
CA GLU A 494 -12.42 -27.18 26.12
C GLU A 494 -13.09 -28.36 26.83
N LYS A 495 -12.85 -28.53 28.14
CA LYS A 495 -13.26 -29.70 28.91
C LYS A 495 -13.88 -29.30 30.25
N LYS A 496 -14.88 -30.06 30.68
CA LYS A 496 -15.44 -29.93 32.03
C LYS A 496 -14.41 -30.36 33.06
N LYS A 497 -14.07 -29.48 34.00
CA LYS A 497 -13.27 -29.83 35.16
C LYS A 497 -14.09 -30.76 36.06
N ILE A 498 -13.60 -31.98 36.30
CA ILE A 498 -14.20 -32.90 37.26
C ILE A 498 -13.56 -32.56 38.61
N GLU A 499 -14.36 -32.04 39.55
CA GLU A 499 -13.92 -31.94 40.95
C GLU A 499 -13.96 -33.35 41.56
N GLU A 500 -12.79 -33.89 41.90
CA GLU A 500 -12.67 -35.01 42.82
C GLU A 500 -13.01 -34.47 44.23
N LEU A 501 -14.20 -34.81 44.72
CA LEU A 501 -14.54 -34.70 46.13
C LEU A 501 -13.92 -35.90 46.85
N ASP A 502 -12.73 -35.73 47.42
CA ASP A 502 -12.18 -36.65 48.42
C ASP A 502 -13.02 -36.50 49.71
N GLU A 503 -13.78 -37.54 50.07
CA GLU A 503 -14.30 -37.71 51.42
C GLU A 503 -13.11 -38.11 52.33
N GLU A 504 -12.60 -37.15 53.10
CA GLU A 504 -11.77 -37.41 54.28
C GLU A 504 -12.65 -38.10 55.36
N ASP A 505 -12.55 -39.42 55.47
CA ASP A 505 -12.96 -40.20 56.65
C ASP A 505 -12.00 -39.84 57.80
N ASP A 506 -12.42 -38.89 58.66
CA ASP A 506 -11.68 -38.46 59.84
C ASP A 506 -11.88 -39.44 61.02
N ASP A 507 -10.74 -39.77 61.63
CA ASP A 507 -10.54 -40.65 62.77
C ASP A 507 -11.47 -40.31 63.96
N THR A 508 -12.34 -41.26 64.34
CA THR A 508 -12.87 -41.33 65.71
C THR A 508 -13.04 -42.77 66.18
N GLN A 509 -11.92 -43.45 66.43
CA GLN A 509 -11.87 -44.62 67.31
C GLN A 509 -10.66 -44.53 68.26
N GLU A 510 -10.75 -43.70 69.29
CA GLU A 510 -9.98 -43.90 70.54
C GLU A 510 -10.55 -43.00 71.64
N LEU A 511 -11.51 -43.51 72.43
CA LEU A 511 -11.79 -43.10 73.83
C LEU A 511 -13.01 -43.86 74.38
N HIS A 512 -12.83 -45.12 74.74
CA HIS A 512 -13.62 -45.79 75.79
C HIS A 512 -12.84 -46.97 76.38
N ALA A 513 -11.89 -46.65 77.27
CA ALA A 513 -11.34 -47.59 78.24
C ALA A 513 -10.78 -46.82 79.46
N ALA A 514 -11.68 -46.42 80.36
CA ALA A 514 -11.45 -46.22 81.80
C ALA A 514 -12.80 -46.06 82.51
#